data_AF-U9UKS8-F1
#
_entry.id   AF-U9UKS8-F1
#
_cell.length_a   1.000
_cell.length_b   1.000
_cell.length_c   1.000
_cell.angle_alpha   90.00
_cell.angle_beta   90.00
_cell.angle_gamma   90.00
#
_symmetry.space_group_name_H-M   'P 1'
#
loop_
_entity.id
_entity.type
_entity.pdbx_description
1 polymer ?
#
loop_
_entity_poly.entity_id
_entity_poly.type
_entity_poly.pdbx_seq_one_letter_code
_entity_poly.pdbx_strand_id
1 'polypeptide(L)' 'MISNEEILKVILPNNHEQEVDELNSNSLPSITHSEAIEHYDKKKALNNILFLRDK' A
#
# COMPACT_ATOMS: atom_id res chain seq x y z
N MET A 1 37.00 -16.59 12.05
CA MET A 1 36.49 -15.91 10.84
C MET A 1 35.20 -15.22 11.25
N ILE A 2 35.01 -13.97 10.85
CA ILE A 2 33.76 -13.26 11.18
C ILE A 2 32.64 -13.87 10.34
N SER A 3 31.48 -14.10 10.96
CA SER A 3 30.31 -14.66 10.27
C SER A 3 29.66 -13.60 9.39
N ASN A 4 29.08 -14.02 8.25
CA ASN A 4 28.35 -13.11 7.37
C ASN A 4 27.20 -12.39 8.11
N GLU A 5 26.60 -13.06 9.08
CA GLU A 5 25.52 -12.51 9.90
C GLU A 5 25.99 -11.36 10.80
N GLU A 6 27.19 -11.45 11.38
CA GLU A 6 27.81 -10.35 12.14
C GLU A 6 28.22 -9.18 11.24
N ILE A 7 28.71 -9.45 10.02
CA ILE A 7 29.04 -8.41 9.04
C ILE A 7 27.77 -7.64 8.65
N LEU A 8 26.68 -8.36 8.38
CA LEU A 8 25.42 -7.78 7.97
C LEU A 8 24.79 -6.93 9.09
N LYS A 9 24.91 -7.30 10.36
CA LYS A 9 24.41 -6.49 11.50
C LYS A 9 25.14 -5.15 11.67
N VAL A 10 26.41 -5.08 11.28
CA VAL A 10 27.22 -3.85 11.36
C VAL A 10 26.97 -2.94 10.16
N ILE A 11 26.76 -3.51 8.96
CA ILE A 11 26.49 -2.75 7.72
C ILE A 11 25.03 -2.31 7.63
N LEU A 12 24.11 -3.14 8.11
CA LEU A 12 22.68 -2.88 8.19
C LEU A 12 22.30 -2.80 9.67
N PRO A 13 22.55 -1.65 10.34
CA PRO A 13 22.18 -1.47 11.74
C PRO A 13 20.66 -1.58 11.89
N ASN A 14 20.21 -2.80 12.18
CA ASN A 14 18.90 -3.24 12.65
C ASN A 14 17.69 -2.31 12.41
N ASN A 15 17.46 -1.87 11.18
CA ASN A 15 16.19 -1.27 10.74
C ASN A 15 15.16 -2.34 10.32
N HIS A 16 15.49 -3.61 10.51
CA HIS A 16 14.71 -4.74 10.00
C HIS A 16 13.31 -4.82 10.62
N GLU A 17 13.13 -4.32 11.86
CA GLU A 17 11.81 -4.21 12.49
C GLU A 17 10.97 -3.10 11.83
N GLN A 18 11.60 -1.98 11.47
CA GLN A 18 10.91 -0.82 10.90
C GLN A 18 10.52 -1.03 9.42
N GLU A 19 11.38 -1.66 8.61
CA GLU A 19 11.04 -1.97 7.20
C GLU A 19 9.96 -3.05 7.06
N VAL A 20 9.92 -4.02 7.98
CA VAL A 20 8.88 -5.07 7.98
C VAL A 20 7.53 -4.50 8.39
N ASP A 21 7.48 -3.63 9.42
CA ASP A 21 6.26 -2.94 9.82
C ASP A 21 5.77 -1.96 8.74
N GLU A 22 6.68 -1.28 8.02
CA GLU A 22 6.33 -0.38 6.92
C GLU A 22 5.79 -1.14 5.69
N LEU A 23 6.34 -2.32 5.36
CA LEU A 23 5.80 -3.18 4.30
C LEU A 23 4.45 -3.81 4.66
N ASN A 24 4.25 -4.17 5.93
CA ASN A 24 2.97 -4.70 6.43
C ASN A 24 1.89 -3.62 6.51
N SER A 25 2.26 -2.36 6.76
CA SER A 25 1.34 -1.21 6.82
C SER A 25 1.03 -0.60 5.45
N ASN A 26 1.89 -0.80 4.45
CA ASN A 26 1.65 -0.41 3.06
C ASN A 26 0.91 -1.47 2.23
N SER A 27 0.35 -2.50 2.87
CA SER A 27 -0.46 -3.49 2.18
C SER A 27 -1.69 -2.81 1.57
N LEU A 28 -1.87 -2.97 0.25
CA LEU A 28 -3.08 -2.49 -0.40
C LEU A 28 -4.29 -3.14 0.29
N PRO A 29 -5.39 -2.38 0.48
CA PRO A 29 -6.59 -2.94 1.08
C PRO A 29 -7.01 -4.16 0.28
N SER A 30 -7.23 -5.28 0.98
CA SER A 30 -7.80 -6.47 0.38
C SER A 30 -9.24 -6.16 0.01
N ILE A 31 -9.53 -6.22 -1.28
CA ILE A 31 -10.82 -5.86 -1.86
C ILE A 31 -11.34 -7.03 -2.68
N THR A 32 -12.64 -7.30 -2.59
CA THR A 32 -13.29 -8.33 -3.41
C THR A 32 -13.56 -7.81 -4.83
N HIS A 33 -13.70 -8.72 -5.80
CA HIS A 33 -14.03 -8.33 -7.17
C HIS A 33 -15.34 -7.53 -7.26
N SER A 34 -16.37 -7.93 -6.52
CA SER A 34 -17.66 -7.23 -6.45
C SER A 34 -17.53 -5.82 -5.87
N GLU A 35 -16.78 -5.68 -4.78
CA GLU A 35 -16.50 -4.38 -4.15
C GLU A 35 -15.73 -3.46 -5.12
N ALA A 36 -14.75 -3.99 -5.86
CA ALA A 36 -14.04 -3.23 -6.87
C ALA A 36 -14.98 -2.69 -7.96
N ILE A 37 -15.91 -3.52 -8.46
CA ILE A 37 -16.93 -3.10 -9.45
C ILE A 37 -17.80 -1.96 -8.90
N GLU A 38 -18.32 -2.09 -7.69
CA GLU A 38 -19.15 -1.05 -7.06
C GLU A 38 -18.38 0.26 -6.88
N HIS A 39 -17.09 0.21 -6.51
CA HIS A 39 -16.26 1.41 -6.42
C HIS A 39 -16.04 2.10 -7.76
N TYR A 40 -15.86 1.35 -8.84
CA TYR A 40 -15.74 1.92 -10.19
C TYR A 40 -17.05 2.56 -10.65
N ASP A 41 -18.18 1.89 -10.43
CA ASP A 41 -19.51 2.41 -10.81
C ASP A 41 -19.90 3.65 -10.00
N LYS A 42 -19.59 3.67 -8.70
CA LYS A 42 -19.80 4.85 -7.84
C LYS A 42 -18.94 6.03 -8.25
N LYS A 43 -17.67 5.80 -8.64
CA LYS A 43 -16.79 6.86 -9.16
C LYS A 43 -17.28 7.41 -10.50
N LYS A 44 -17.82 6.57 -11.38
CA LYS A 44 -18.44 7.00 -12.64
C LYS A 44 -19.66 7.90 -12.39
N ALA A 45 -20.49 7.56 -11.41
CA ALA A 45 -21.63 8.39 -11.00
C ALA A 45 -21.19 9.73 -10.39
N LEU A 46 -20.16 9.74 -9.53
CA LEU A 46 -19.62 10.98 -8.94
C LEU A 46 -18.99 11.91 -9.98
N ASN A 47 -18.24 11.37 -10.95
CA ASN A 47 -17.67 12.16 -12.05
C ASN A 47 -18.77 12.79 -12.91
N ASN A 48 -19.87 12.08 -13.16
CA ASN A 48 -21.02 12.64 -13.86
C ASN A 48 -21.72 13.76 -13.07
N ILE A 49 -21.85 13.63 -11.74
CA ILE A 49 -22.46 14.67 -10.89
C ILE A 49 -21.56 15.92 -10.83
N LEU A 50 -20.24 15.74 -10.76
CA LEU A 50 -19.29 16.85 -10.73
C LEU A 50 -19.29 17.60 -12.09
N PHE A 51 -19.33 16.88 -13.21
CA PHE A 51 -19.38 17.46 -14.55
C PHE A 51 -20.70 18.21 -14.86
N LEU A 52 -21.80 17.84 -14.20
CA LEU A 52 -23.10 18.52 -14.34
C LEU A 52 -23.27 19.74 -13.43
N ARG A 53 -22.37 19.95 -12.46
CA ARG A 53 -22.43 21.10 -11.55
C ARG A 53 -21.79 22.37 -12.14
N ASP A 54 -20.92 22.22 -13.13
CA ASP A 54 -20.17 23.32 -13.77
C ASP A 54 -20.79 23.77 -15.12
N LYS A 55 -22.08 23.50 -15.37
CA LYS A 55 -22.80 23.93 -16.59
C LYS A 55 -24.03 24.77 -16.26
#